data_AF-A0A840FHW1-F1
#
_entry.id   AF-A0A840FHW1-F1
#
_cell.length_a   1.000
_cell.length_b   1.000
_cell.length_c   1.000
_cell.angle_alpha   90.00
_cell.angle_beta   90.00
_cell.angle_gamma   90.00
#
_symmetry.space_group_name_H-M   'P 1'
#
loop_
_entity.id
_entity.type
_entity.pdbx_description
1 polymer ?
#
loop_
_entity_poly.entity_id
_entity_poly.type
_entity_poly.pdbx_seq_one_letter_code
_entity_poly.pdbx_strand_id
1 'polypeptide(L)' 'MDETLSAALDHLRRFRATFNAGDHVDEESGLTADDLDAILAAIEPPADLESGGSLSIDDLGDVA' A
#
# COMPACT_ATOMS: atom_id res chain seq x y z
N MET A 1 -1.19 -6.90 11.60
CA MET A 1 -2.05 -5.72 11.45
C MET A 1 -3.16 -5.81 12.48
N ASP A 2 -3.52 -4.69 13.10
CA ASP A 2 -4.64 -4.63 14.05
C ASP A 2 -5.97 -4.98 13.34
N GLU A 3 -6.85 -5.75 13.99
CA GLU A 3 -8.14 -6.16 13.41
C GLU A 3 -9.02 -4.94 13.08
N THR A 4 -8.93 -3.88 13.87
CA THR A 4 -9.68 -2.63 13.66
C THR A 4 -9.22 -1.92 12.39
N LEU A 5 -7.90 -1.85 12.19
CA LEU A 5 -7.32 -1.22 11.00
C LEU A 5 -7.69 -2.00 9.74
N SER A 6 -7.67 -3.33 9.81
CA SER A 6 -8.01 -4.20 8.69
C SER A 6 -9.47 -4.00 8.25
N ALA A 7 -10.40 -3.92 9.21
CA ALA A 7 -11.81 -3.62 8.93
C ALA A 7 -12.01 -2.20 8.36
N ALA A 8 -11.30 -1.21 8.91
CA ALA A 8 -11.37 0.16 8.41
C ALA A 8 -10.88 0.29 6.96
N LEU A 9 -9.81 -0.42 6.59
CA LEU A 9 -9.30 -0.44 5.22
C LEU A 9 -10.28 -1.10 4.25
N ASP A 10 -10.92 -2.19 4.67
CA ASP A 10 -11.95 -2.86 3.89
C ASP A 10 -13.18 -1.95 3.66
N HIS A 11 -13.61 -1.20 4.68
CA HIS A 11 -14.64 -0.18 4.53
C HIS A 11 -14.21 0.93 3.56
N LEU A 12 -12.98 1.43 3.68
CA LEU A 12 -12.45 2.48 2.82
C LEU A 12 -12.37 2.03 1.35
N ARG A 13 -11.94 0.79 1.10
CA ARG A 13 -11.90 0.20 -0.25
C ARG A 13 -13.28 0.12 -0.89
N ARG A 14 -14.30 -0.31 -0.14
CA ARG A 14 -15.69 -0.34 -0.62
C ARG A 14 -16.23 1.06 -0.88
N PHE A 15 -15.94 2.01 0.00
CA PHE A 15 -16.34 3.40 -0.17
C PHE A 15 -15.70 4.02 -1.41
N ARG A 16 -14.39 3.85 -1.61
CA ARG A 16 -13.69 4.32 -2.82
C ARG A 16 -14.33 3.76 -4.10
N ALA A 17 -14.80 2.52 -4.10
CA ALA A 17 -15.40 1.88 -5.27
C ALA A 17 -16.74 2.49 -5.72
N THR A 18 -17.34 3.42 -4.95
CA THR A 18 -18.56 4.13 -5.35
C THR A 18 -18.29 5.35 -6.23
N PHE A 19 -17.02 5.72 -6.44
CA PHE A 19 -16.60 6.90 -7.20
C PHE A 19 -15.86 6.49 -8.47
N ASN A 20 -15.92 7.32 -9.51
CA ASN A 20 -15.02 7.21 -10.66
C ASN A 20 -13.68 7.89 -10.34
N ALA A 21 -12.64 7.54 -11.09
CA ALA A 21 -11.36 8.25 -11.00
C ALA A 21 -11.55 9.74 -11.33
N GLY A 22 -10.90 10.61 -10.55
CA GLY A 22 -11.03 12.07 -10.65
C GLY A 22 -12.28 12.68 -10.00
N ASP A 23 -13.25 11.87 -9.54
CA ASP A 23 -14.43 12.42 -8.85
C ASP A 23 -14.03 13.06 -7.51
N HIS A 24 -14.70 14.14 -7.15
CA HIS A 24 -14.59 14.72 -5.81
C HIS A 24 -15.36 13.87 -4.82
N VAL A 25 -14.68 13.46 -3.75
CA VAL A 25 -15.27 12.83 -2.56
C VAL A 25 -15.82 13.90 -1.64
N ASP A 26 -15.11 15.02 -1.52
CA ASP A 26 -15.52 16.21 -0.79
C ASP A 26 -15.05 17.49 -1.49
N GLU A 27 -16.01 18.32 -1.89
CA GLU A 27 -15.71 19.54 -2.66
C GLU A 27 -15.10 20.66 -1.81
N GLU A 28 -15.39 20.70 -0.50
CA GLU A 28 -14.88 21.75 0.39
C GLU A 28 -13.37 21.60 0.64
N SER A 29 -12.92 20.38 0.91
CA SER A 29 -11.50 20.05 1.09
C SER A 29 -10.76 19.82 -0.24
N GLY A 30 -11.49 19.58 -1.33
CA GLY A 30 -10.91 19.16 -2.61
C GLY A 30 -10.43 17.71 -2.62
N LEU A 31 -10.88 16.89 -1.67
CA LEU A 31 -10.51 15.48 -1.59
C LEU A 31 -11.12 14.73 -2.78
N THR A 32 -10.28 14.02 -3.54
CA THR A 32 -10.67 13.24 -4.71
C THR A 32 -10.59 11.74 -4.48
N ALA A 33 -11.20 10.97 -5.39
CA ALA A 33 -11.08 9.52 -5.39
C ALA A 33 -9.61 9.05 -5.55
N ASP A 34 -8.80 9.79 -6.32
CA ASP A 34 -7.38 9.49 -6.52
C ASP A 34 -6.55 9.69 -5.23
N ASP A 35 -6.93 10.66 -4.38
CA ASP A 35 -6.29 10.84 -3.08
C ASP A 35 -6.53 9.63 -2.16
N LEU A 36 -7.74 9.05 -2.20
CA LEU A 36 -8.06 7.82 -1.47
C LEU A 36 -7.23 6.63 -1.98
N ASP A 37 -7.02 6.54 -3.29
CA ASP A 37 -6.16 5.52 -3.90
C ASP A 37 -4.70 5.66 -3.45
N ALA A 38 -4.18 6.89 -3.40
CA ALA A 38 -2.83 7.15 -2.91
C ALA A 38 -2.65 6.72 -1.45
N ILE A 39 -3.65 7.00 -0.59
CA ILE A 39 -3.65 6.57 0.81
C ILE A 39 -3.67 5.04 0.92
N LEU A 40 -4.56 4.37 0.18
CA LEU A 40 -4.65 2.91 0.18
C LEU A 40 -3.34 2.26 -0.29
N ALA A 41 -2.74 2.79 -1.35
CA ALA A 41 -1.46 2.31 -1.89
C ALA A 41 -0.30 2.49 -0.91
N ALA A 42 -0.27 3.59 -0.15
CA ALA A 42 0.77 3.83 0.85
C ALA A 42 0.70 2.90 2.06
N ILE A 43 -0.49 2.36 2.36
CA ILE A 43 -0.72 1.47 3.50
C ILE A 43 -0.49 0.01 3.11
N GLU A 44 -0.67 -0.35 1.84
CA GLU A 44 -0.30 -1.67 1.36
C GLU A 44 1.22 -1.82 1.42
N PRO A 45 1.74 -2.85 2.13
CA PRO A 45 3.17 -3.09 2.13
C PRO A 45 3.63 -3.29 0.67
N PRO A 46 4.82 -2.81 0.29
CA PRO A 46 5.35 -3.11 -1.03
C PRO A 46 5.35 -4.64 -1.20
N ALA A 47 4.51 -5.13 -2.10
CA ALA A 47 4.72 -6.44 -2.68
C ALA A 47 6.11 -6.36 -3.34
N ASP A 48 7.02 -7.25 -2.95
CA ASP A 48 8.43 -7.22 -3.33
C ASP A 48 9.30 -6.13 -2.67
N LEU A 49 9.61 -6.35 -1.40
CA LEU A 49 11.02 -6.59 -1.12
C LEU A 49 11.21 -8.10 -1.23
N GLU A 50 11.71 -8.55 -2.38
CA GLU A 50 12.28 -9.88 -2.54
C GLU A 50 13.03 -10.21 -1.25
N SER A 51 12.70 -11.36 -0.66
CA SER A 51 13.48 -11.99 0.40
C SER A 51 14.93 -12.01 -0.07
N GLY A 52 15.71 -11.01 0.36
CA GLY A 52 17.08 -10.82 -0.02
C GLY A 52 17.77 -12.17 0.11
N GLY A 53 18.17 -12.72 -1.04
CA GLY A 53 18.89 -13.97 -1.13
C GLY A 53 19.97 -13.93 -0.06
N SER A 54 19.96 -14.92 0.80
CA SER A 54 20.99 -15.11 1.80
C SER A 54 22.34 -15.03 1.09
N LEU A 55 23.04 -13.92 1.22
CA LEU A 55 24.47 -13.85 0.94
C LEU A 55 25.10 -14.69 2.04
N SER A 56 25.09 -16.01 1.82
CA SER A 56 25.77 -16.95 2.67
C SER A 56 27.25 -16.59 2.64
N ILE A 57 27.85 -16.55 3.82
CA ILE A 57 29.26 -16.19 4.01
C ILE A 57 30.25 -17.08 3.23
N ASP A 58 29.74 -18.18 2.65
CA ASP A 58 30.41 -19.09 1.71
C ASP A 58 30.88 -18.39 0.42
N ASP A 59 30.15 -17.40 -0.12
CA ASP A 59 30.50 -16.72 -1.38
C ASP A 59 31.70 -15.76 -1.21
N LEU A 60 31.99 -15.34 0.03
CA LEU A 60 33.12 -14.47 0.37
C LEU A 60 34.44 -15.25 0.59
N GLY A 61 34.42 -16.58 0.50
CA GLY A 61 35.56 -17.46 0.76
C GLY A 61 36.54 -17.65 -0.40
N ASP A 62 36.21 -17.22 -1.63
CA ASP A 62 36.97 -17.52 -2.86
C ASP A 62 37.76 -16.32 -3.42
N VAL A 63 38.18 -15.39 -2.55
CA VAL A 63 39.01 -14.23 -2.96
C VAL A 63 40.38 -14.17 -2.27
N ALA A 64 40.91 -15.32 -1.85
CA ALA A 64 42.26 -15.43 -1.26
C ALA A 64 43.30 -15.97 -2.24
#